data_AF-A0A433XMB3-F1
#
_entry.id   AF-A0A433XMB3-F1
#
_cell.length_a   1.000
_cell.length_b   1.000
_cell.length_c   1.000
_cell.angle_alpha   90.00
_cell.angle_beta   90.00
_cell.angle_gamma   90.00
#
_symmetry.space_group_name_H-M   'P 1'
#
loop_
_entity.id
_entity.type
_entity.pdbx_description
1 polymer ?
#
loop_
_entity_poly.entity_id
_entity_poly.type
_entity_poly.pdbx_seq_one_letter_code
_entity_poly.pdbx_strand_id
1 'polypeptide(L)' 'MAQDAHGTCDECGSAFLKARSVMDGLCPECAHWLYGKPACRHEMVGGRCRHCHWDGSVSPFVAGLKPA' A
#
# COMPACT_ATOMS: atom_id res chain seq x y z
N MET A 1 12.10 16.89 -12.24
CA MET A 1 12.47 15.66 -11.51
C MET A 1 11.53 15.51 -10.33
N ALA A 2 10.35 14.91 -10.53
CA ALA A 2 9.45 14.65 -9.41
C ALA A 2 10.03 13.44 -8.66
N GLN A 3 10.71 13.72 -7.56
CA GLN A 3 11.09 12.68 -6.61
C GLN A 3 9.79 12.23 -5.96
N ASP A 4 9.19 11.17 -6.52
CA ASP A 4 8.05 10.49 -5.92
C ASP A 4 8.41 10.18 -4.46
N ALA A 5 7.77 10.88 -3.52
CA ALA A 5 8.06 10.73 -2.10
C ALA A 5 7.54 9.37 -1.65
N HIS A 6 8.46 8.45 -1.40
CA HIS A 6 8.15 7.14 -0.86
C HIS A 6 7.92 7.25 0.66
N GLY A 7 6.86 6.64 1.16
CA GLY A 7 6.59 6.43 2.57
C GLY A 7 6.75 4.95 2.91
N THR A 8 6.87 4.66 4.19
CA THR A 8 6.85 3.29 4.72
C THR A 8 5.53 3.11 5.44
N CYS A 9 4.84 2.01 5.16
CA CYS A 9 3.57 1.70 5.80
C CYS A 9 3.81 1.32 7.26
N ASP A 10 3.17 2.02 8.20
CA ASP A 10 3.29 1.77 9.63
C ASP A 10 2.69 0.40 10.02
N GLU A 11 1.79 -0.15 9.20
CA GLU A 11 1.13 -1.43 9.46
C GLU A 11 1.90 -2.64 8.92
N CYS A 12 2.32 -2.57 7.66
CA CYS A 12 2.95 -3.71 6.98
C CYS A 12 4.43 -3.54 6.66
N GLY A 13 5.02 -2.36 6.94
CA GLY A 13 6.41 -2.05 6.63
C GLY A 13 6.72 -1.86 5.14
N SER A 14 5.73 -2.02 4.25
CA SER A 14 5.93 -1.89 2.80
C SER A 14 6.22 -0.45 2.40
N ALA A 15 7.12 -0.27 1.42
CA ALA A 15 7.32 1.02 0.79
C ALA A 15 6.12 1.35 -0.13
N PHE A 16 5.64 2.59 -0.09
CA PHE A 16 4.54 3.05 -0.94
C PHE A 16 4.73 4.50 -1.40
N LEU A 17 4.03 4.90 -2.46
CA LEU A 17 4.01 6.29 -2.91
C LEU A 17 3.05 7.12 -2.07
N LYS A 18 3.56 8.15 -1.37
CA LYS A 18 2.72 9.03 -0.53
C LYS A 18 1.62 9.71 -1.34
N ALA A 19 1.92 10.12 -2.57
CA ALA A 19 0.94 10.72 -3.49
C ALA A 19 -0.23 9.77 -3.88
N ARG A 20 -0.10 8.47 -3.61
CA ARG A 20 -1.06 7.43 -4.00
C ARG A 20 -1.79 6.83 -2.81
N SER A 21 -1.38 7.17 -1.60
CA SER A 21 -2.15 6.87 -0.41
C SER A 21 -2.96 8.08 0.02
N VAL A 22 -4.17 7.81 0.50
CA VAL A 22 -5.02 8.81 1.15
C VAL A 22 -4.53 9.08 2.58
N MET A 23 -3.65 8.22 3.12
CA MET A 23 -3.15 8.25 4.49
C MET A 23 -1.62 8.39 4.49
N ASP A 24 -1.08 9.34 5.24
CA ASP A 24 0.36 9.63 5.26
C ASP A 24 1.24 8.47 5.78
N GLY A 25 0.67 7.58 6.59
CA GLY A 25 1.38 6.45 7.23
C GLY A 25 1.01 5.07 6.70
N LEU A 26 0.02 4.94 5.80
CA LEU A 26 -0.44 3.62 5.34
C LEU A 26 -0.29 3.47 3.84
N CYS A 27 0.11 2.28 3.39
CA CYS A 27 0.00 1.97 1.97
C CYS A 27 -1.48 1.88 1.55
N PRO A 28 -1.80 2.04 0.24
CA PRO A 28 -3.18 1.96 -0.23
C PRO A 28 -3.87 0.63 0.07
N GLU A 29 -3.11 -0.46 0.23
CA GLU A 29 -3.64 -1.76 0.60
C GLU A 29 -4.12 -1.78 2.05
N CYS A 30 -3.26 -1.43 3.01
CA CYS A 30 -3.64 -1.37 4.42
C CYS A 30 -4.73 -0.33 4.66
N ALA A 31 -4.67 0.82 4.00
CA ALA A 31 -5.72 1.84 4.10
C ALA A 31 -7.09 1.34 3.58
N HIS A 32 -7.11 0.50 2.54
CA HIS A 32 -8.33 -0.13 2.04
C HIS A 32 -8.93 -1.08 3.09
N TRP A 33 -8.15 -2.03 3.60
CA TRP A 33 -8.65 -3.05 4.53
C TRP A 33 -9.01 -2.50 5.91
N LEU A 34 -8.24 -1.54 6.42
CA LEU A 34 -8.46 -0.98 7.76
C LEU A 34 -9.54 0.10 7.80
N TYR A 35 -9.65 0.91 6.74
CA TYR A 35 -10.47 2.12 6.75
C TYR A 35 -11.40 2.25 5.54
N GLY A 36 -11.58 1.19 4.74
CA GLY A 36 -12.46 1.18 3.58
C GLY A 36 -12.09 2.19 2.48
N LYS A 37 -10.82 2.61 2.41
CA LYS A 37 -10.36 3.56 1.39
C LYS A 37 -10.35 2.91 0.00
N PRO A 38 -10.35 3.68 -1.10
CA PRO A 38 -10.29 3.10 -2.43
C PRO A 38 -9.06 2.19 -2.59
N ALA A 39 -9.29 0.94 -3.01
CA ALA A 39 -8.21 0.00 -3.28
C ALA A 39 -7.41 0.45 -4.51
N CYS A 40 -6.08 0.28 -4.45
CA CYS A 40 -5.26 0.39 -5.65
C CYS A 40 -5.46 -0.86 -6.51
N ARG A 41 -5.59 -0.69 -7.83
CA ARG A 41 -5.71 -1.81 -8.78
C ARG A 41 -4.34 -2.43 -9.05
N HIS A 42 -3.68 -2.92 -8.00
CA HIS A 42 -2.25 -3.24 -8.00
C HIS A 42 -1.76 -3.93 -9.28
N GLU A 43 -0.86 -3.26 -10.01
CA GLU A 43 -0.20 -3.78 -11.20
C GLU A 43 1.25 -4.11 -10.81
N MET A 44 1.51 -5.37 -10.43
CA MET A 44 2.82 -5.80 -9.95
C MET A 44 3.81 -5.94 -11.12
N VAL A 45 4.88 -5.14 -11.10
CA VAL A 45 5.96 -5.16 -12.10
C VAL A 45 7.29 -5.16 -11.36
N GLY A 46 8.10 -6.21 -11.53
CA GLY A 46 9.41 -6.31 -10.86
C GLY A 46 9.33 -6.42 -9.33
N GLY A 47 8.24 -7.01 -8.80
CA GLY A 47 8.05 -7.20 -7.35
C GLY A 47 7.46 -6.01 -6.61
N ARG A 48 7.10 -4.92 -7.31
CA ARG A 48 6.39 -3.77 -6.74
C ARG A 48 5.25 -3.32 -7.63
N CYS A 49 4.23 -2.73 -7.03
CA CYS A 49 3.11 -2.16 -7.76
C CYS A 49 3.58 -0.92 -8.52
N ARG A 50 3.37 -0.89 -9.83
CA ARG A 50 3.69 0.26 -10.68
C ARG A 50 2.97 1.54 -10.25
N HIS A 51 1.79 1.42 -9.64
CA HIS A 51 0.94 2.55 -9.30
C HIS A 51 1.18 3.11 -7.90
N CYS A 52 1.42 2.26 -6.90
CA CYS A 52 1.58 2.69 -5.51
C CYS A 52 2.87 2.24 -4.86
N HIS A 53 3.75 1.56 -5.61
CA HIS A 53 5.05 1.04 -5.17
C HIS A 53 5.00 -0.04 -4.06
N TRP A 54 3.80 -0.42 -3.65
CA TRP A 54 3.54 -1.52 -2.72
C TRP A 54 4.16 -2.84 -3.21
N ASP A 55 4.88 -3.54 -2.34
CA ASP A 55 5.62 -4.77 -2.67
C ASP A 55 4.85 -6.07 -2.45
N GLY A 56 3.57 -5.99 -2.09
CA GLY A 56 2.76 -7.16 -1.75
C GLY A 56 2.71 -7.46 -0.25
N SER A 57 3.51 -6.79 0.57
CA SER A 57 3.53 -7.04 2.02
C SER A 57 2.24 -6.58 2.70
N VAL A 58 1.68 -7.43 3.55
CA VAL A 58 0.53 -7.12 4.41
C VAL A 58 0.84 -7.52 5.84
N SER A 59 0.26 -6.81 6.81
CA SER A 59 0.36 -7.21 8.21
C SER A 59 -0.47 -8.49 8.45
N PRO A 60 -0.16 -9.30 9.47
CA PRO A 60 -0.96 -10.47 9.82
C PRO A 60 -2.42 -10.14 10.08
N PHE A 61 -2.69 -8.97 10.67
CA PHE A 61 -4.04 -8.48 10.91
C PHE A 61 -4.79 -8.21 9.60
N VAL A 62 -4.20 -7.44 8.68
CA VAL A 62 -4.78 -7.17 7.36
C VAL A 62 -4.95 -8.46 6.55
N ALA A 63 -4.01 -9.40 6.65
CA ALA A 63 -4.12 -10.70 6.01
C ALA A 63 -5.34 -11.50 6.50
N GLY A 64 -5.70 -11.39 7.79
CA GLY A 64 -6.90 -12.01 8.34
C GLY A 64 -8.21 -11.33 7.94
N LEU A 65 -8.17 -10.07 7.51
CA LEU A 65 -9.34 -9.34 6.97
C LEU A 65 -9.59 -9.65 5.50
N LYS A 66 -8.58 -10.14 4.77
CA LYS A 66 -8.71 -10.51 3.37
C LYS A 66 -9.60 -11.75 3.25
N PRO A 67 -10.64 -11.73 2.41
CA PRO A 67 -11.37 -12.94 2.09
C PRO A 67 -10.40 -13.94 1.42
N ALA A 68 -10.51 -15.20 1.84
CA ALA A 68 -9.72 -16.33 1.33
C ALA A 68 -10.06 -16.70 -0.12
#